data_AF-A0A1A6C1Q6-F1
#
_entry.id   AF-A0A1A6C1Q6-F1
#
_cell.length_a   1.000
_cell.length_b   1.000
_cell.length_c   1.000
_cell.angle_alpha   90.00
_cell.angle_beta   90.00
_cell.angle_gamma   90.00
#
_symmetry.space_group_name_H-M   'P 1'
#
loop_
_entity.id
_entity.type
_entity.pdbx_description
1 polymer ?
#
loop_
_entity_poly.entity_id
_entity_poly.type
_entity_poly.pdbx_seq_one_letter_code
_entity_poly.pdbx_strand_id
1 'polypeptide(L)'
;MRRAPLALALALALALGAPALHAQPLPSAAYNAADWQLAWQAFLGNGDVESAYRLARAAVAARPHSILWHQRLAAAAEQSDHARDALEAYYWLVTHAHRHEYLGKALGLAEGLDDPTRAIPLMRIQLRARPYDERLWSGLIGELLKLGDYARALQLLQAADRKHPRRFFLWEQAVLYHQSWANPSASCAHSKATAAVTAPSRRSCCRSRPCSICAAIIKAPTPACRMPAPWPRRRTPLTGAR
;
A
#
# COMPACT_ATOMS: atom_id res chain seq x y z
N MET A 1 35.65 17.47 77.55
CA MET A 1 35.08 16.28 78.20
C MET A 1 34.59 15.32 77.11
N ARG A 2 35.08 14.07 77.17
CA ARG A 2 34.49 12.78 76.73
C ARG A 2 33.77 12.70 75.37
N ARG A 3 33.91 11.69 74.51
CA ARG A 3 34.68 10.44 74.36
C ARG A 3 34.22 9.91 72.97
N ALA A 4 35.12 9.42 72.12
CA ALA A 4 34.75 8.42 71.11
C ALA A 4 34.42 7.09 71.81
N PRO A 5 33.60 6.19 71.22
CA PRO A 5 34.22 5.14 70.40
C PRO A 5 33.37 4.58 69.23
N LEU A 6 34.11 4.13 68.21
CA LEU A 6 33.94 2.93 67.37
C LEU A 6 32.62 2.15 67.44
N ALA A 7 32.02 1.93 66.26
CA ALA A 7 31.32 0.68 65.93
C ALA A 7 31.67 0.24 64.50
N LEU A 8 32.44 -0.85 64.46
CA LEU A 8 32.71 -1.74 63.33
C LEU A 8 31.43 -2.53 62.99
N ALA A 9 31.09 -2.68 61.71
CA ALA A 9 30.44 -3.86 61.10
C ALA A 9 29.95 -3.49 59.68
N LEU A 10 30.63 -3.91 58.61
CA LEU A 10 30.44 -5.19 57.92
C LEU A 10 29.02 -5.36 57.34
N ALA A 11 28.84 -4.97 56.08
CA ALA A 11 27.82 -5.49 55.19
C ALA A 11 28.47 -5.59 53.79
N LEU A 12 29.28 -6.62 53.60
CA LEU A 12 28.89 -7.85 52.90
C LEU A 12 28.41 -7.56 51.48
N ALA A 13 29.32 -7.83 50.55
CA ALA A 13 29.09 -7.81 49.11
C ALA A 13 27.87 -8.66 48.74
N LEU A 14 26.84 -8.00 48.23
CA LEU A 14 25.89 -8.61 47.30
C LEU A 14 26.28 -8.11 45.90
N ALA A 15 27.38 -8.65 45.40
CA ALA A 15 27.55 -8.82 43.96
C ALA A 15 26.58 -9.93 43.53
N LEU A 16 25.28 -9.62 43.52
CA LEU A 16 24.32 -10.34 42.70
C LEU A 16 24.72 -10.02 41.26
N GLY A 17 25.54 -10.91 40.70
CA GLY A 17 25.76 -10.97 39.27
C GLY A 17 24.38 -11.04 38.63
N ALA A 18 23.96 -9.95 38.00
CA ALA A 18 22.86 -9.99 37.06
C ALA A 18 23.18 -11.13 36.09
N PRO A 19 22.28 -12.12 35.90
CA PRO A 19 22.46 -13.03 34.78
C PRO A 19 22.47 -12.13 33.55
N ALA A 20 23.63 -11.99 32.93
CA ALA A 20 23.71 -11.43 31.60
C ALA A 20 22.69 -12.21 30.79
N LEU A 21 21.62 -11.54 30.34
CA LEU A 21 20.68 -12.05 29.37
C LEU A 21 21.53 -12.55 28.21
N HIS A 22 21.87 -13.84 28.23
CA HIS A 22 22.50 -14.50 27.12
C HIS A 22 21.38 -14.65 26.12
N ALA A 23 21.23 -13.64 25.26
CA ALA A 23 20.49 -13.75 24.02
C ALA A 23 21.04 -15.01 23.33
N GLN A 24 20.27 -16.09 23.35
CA GLN A 24 20.75 -17.34 22.78
C GLN A 24 21.08 -17.08 21.31
N PRO A 25 22.26 -17.51 20.84
CA PRO A 25 22.66 -17.25 19.47
C PRO A 25 21.63 -17.88 18.53
N LEU A 26 21.27 -17.13 17.49
CA LEU A 26 20.44 -17.64 16.40
C LEU A 26 21.09 -18.92 15.83
N PRO A 27 20.30 -19.90 15.35
CA PRO A 27 20.86 -21.09 14.70
C PRO A 27 21.79 -20.66 13.56
N SER A 28 23.09 -20.94 13.72
CA SER A 28 24.13 -20.62 12.71
C SER A 28 24.22 -21.68 11.61
N ALA A 29 23.51 -22.79 11.77
CA ALA A 29 23.44 -23.89 10.82
C ALA A 29 22.41 -23.63 9.70
N ALA A 30 22.54 -24.39 8.60
CA ALA A 30 21.53 -24.46 7.55
C ALA A 30 20.15 -24.76 8.16
N TYR A 31 19.07 -24.29 7.51
CA TYR A 31 17.72 -24.43 8.04
C TYR A 31 17.39 -25.90 8.37
N ASN A 32 17.09 -26.16 9.65
CA ASN A 32 16.58 -27.43 10.16
C ASN A 32 15.25 -27.17 10.88
N ALA A 33 14.17 -27.83 10.45
CA ALA A 33 12.84 -27.55 10.97
C ALA A 33 12.71 -27.81 12.48
N ALA A 34 13.37 -28.85 13.02
CA ALA A 34 13.29 -29.20 14.44
C ALA A 34 14.04 -28.19 15.31
N ASP A 35 15.28 -27.86 14.93
CA ASP A 35 16.12 -26.92 15.69
C ASP A 35 15.50 -25.52 15.73
N TRP A 36 14.95 -25.07 14.59
CA TRP A 36 14.32 -23.76 14.48
C TRP A 36 12.98 -23.70 15.22
N GLN A 37 12.22 -24.80 15.24
CA GLN A 37 11.02 -24.91 16.06
C GLN A 37 11.36 -24.84 17.55
N LEU A 38 12.40 -25.55 17.98
CA LEU A 38 12.86 -25.54 19.37
C LEU A 38 13.34 -24.15 19.79
N ALA A 39 14.15 -23.50 18.96
CA ALA A 39 14.61 -22.13 19.19
C ALA A 39 13.44 -21.15 19.30
N TRP A 40 12.45 -21.26 18.41
CA TRP A 40 11.24 -20.43 18.46
C TRP A 40 10.48 -20.59 19.78
N GLN A 41 10.28 -21.83 20.23
CA GLN A 41 9.61 -22.11 21.50
C GLN A 41 10.42 -21.61 22.69
N ALA A 42 11.75 -21.75 22.67
CA ALA A 42 12.63 -21.25 23.73
C ALA A 42 12.59 -19.73 23.84
N PHE A 43 12.63 -18.99 22.72
CA PHE A 43 12.55 -17.53 22.73
C PHE A 43 11.20 -17.04 23.27
N LEU A 44 10.08 -17.63 22.81
CA LEU A 44 8.76 -17.26 23.32
C LEU A 44 8.58 -17.65 24.79
N GLY A 45 9.08 -18.81 25.21
CA GLY A 45 9.04 -19.27 26.60
C GLY A 45 9.80 -18.34 27.55
N ASN A 46 10.87 -17.72 27.06
CA ASN A 46 11.65 -16.71 27.80
C ASN A 46 11.08 -15.29 27.68
N GLY A 47 10.03 -15.07 26.88
CA GLY A 47 9.48 -13.74 26.59
C GLY A 47 10.36 -12.87 25.69
N ASP A 48 11.40 -13.44 25.05
CA ASP A 48 12.30 -12.73 24.14
C ASP A 48 11.70 -12.66 22.73
N VAL A 49 10.73 -11.76 22.57
CA VAL A 49 10.01 -11.54 21.30
C VAL A 49 10.96 -11.04 20.20
N GLU A 50 11.97 -10.23 20.55
CA GLU A 50 12.92 -9.69 19.56
C GLU A 50 13.80 -10.77 18.95
N SER A 51 14.31 -11.71 19.75
CA SER A 51 15.04 -12.86 19.22
C SER A 51 14.12 -13.81 18.42
N ALA A 52 12.86 -13.97 18.84
CA ALA A 52 11.87 -14.71 18.06
C ALA A 52 11.61 -14.05 16.70
N TYR A 53 11.48 -12.72 16.64
CA TYR A 53 11.36 -11.96 15.40
C TYR A 53 12.56 -12.19 14.48
N ARG A 54 13.79 -12.04 15.00
CA ARG A 54 15.03 -12.26 14.21
C ARG A 54 15.09 -13.69 13.66
N LEU A 55 14.72 -14.69 14.45
CA LEU A 55 14.63 -16.09 14.02
C LEU A 55 13.59 -16.26 12.91
N ALA A 56 12.39 -15.74 13.07
CA ALA A 56 11.33 -15.87 12.06
C ALA A 56 11.71 -15.17 10.75
N ARG A 57 12.36 -14.00 10.82
CA ARG A 57 12.86 -13.29 9.64
C ARG A 57 13.91 -14.11 8.89
N ALA A 58 14.86 -14.70 9.61
CA ALA A 58 15.83 -15.60 9.01
C ALA A 58 15.16 -16.85 8.41
N ALA A 59 14.07 -17.33 9.03
CA ALA A 59 13.36 -18.53 8.59
C ALA A 59 12.60 -18.30 7.29
N VAL A 60 11.98 -17.13 7.15
CA VAL A 60 11.34 -16.67 5.91
C VAL A 60 12.40 -16.47 4.81
N ALA A 61 13.57 -15.93 5.12
CA ALA A 61 14.66 -15.81 4.16
C ALA A 61 15.14 -17.18 3.64
N ALA A 62 15.25 -18.18 4.54
CA ALA A 62 15.61 -19.55 4.16
C ALA A 62 14.47 -20.31 3.47
N ARG A 63 13.21 -20.02 3.82
CA ARG A 63 12.01 -20.67 3.29
C ARG A 63 10.93 -19.63 2.93
N PRO A 64 11.05 -18.96 1.78
CA PRO A 64 10.20 -17.83 1.42
C PRO A 64 8.72 -18.20 1.20
N HIS A 65 8.40 -19.47 0.96
CA HIS A 65 7.04 -19.94 0.73
C HIS A 65 6.38 -20.59 1.96
N SER A 66 7.05 -20.58 3.12
CA SER A 66 6.50 -21.18 4.34
C SER A 66 5.43 -20.29 4.97
N ILE A 67 4.16 -20.68 4.85
CA ILE A 67 3.03 -19.97 5.46
C ILE A 67 3.22 -19.82 6.98
N LEU A 68 3.66 -20.89 7.64
CA LEU A 68 3.88 -20.90 9.09
C LEU A 68 4.92 -19.85 9.53
N TRP A 69 6.01 -19.71 8.77
CA TRP A 69 7.06 -18.74 9.14
C TRP A 69 6.65 -17.31 8.85
N HIS A 70 5.86 -17.07 7.81
CA HIS A 70 5.25 -15.75 7.59
C HIS A 70 4.28 -15.38 8.71
N GLN A 71 3.45 -16.31 9.20
CA GLN A 71 2.56 -16.06 10.34
C GLN A 71 3.34 -15.71 11.61
N ARG A 72 4.42 -16.46 11.87
CA ARG A 72 5.31 -16.22 13.01
C ARG A 72 6.03 -14.89 12.91
N LEU A 73 6.57 -14.58 11.74
CA LEU A 73 7.23 -13.31 11.47
C LEU A 73 6.26 -12.15 11.69
N ALA A 74 5.05 -12.24 11.14
CA ALA A 74 4.05 -11.19 11.29
C ALA A 74 3.67 -10.95 12.76
N ALA A 75 3.43 -12.02 13.53
CA ALA A 75 3.07 -11.92 14.93
C ALA A 75 4.22 -11.39 15.82
N ALA A 76 5.44 -11.89 15.63
CA ALA A 76 6.60 -11.41 16.40
C ALA A 76 6.94 -9.96 16.06
N ALA A 77 6.94 -9.60 14.76
CA ALA A 77 7.20 -8.23 14.31
C ALA A 77 6.15 -7.23 14.85
N GLU A 78 4.88 -7.62 14.91
CA GLU A 78 3.81 -6.80 15.50
C GLU A 78 4.05 -6.56 17.01
N GLN A 79 4.53 -7.58 17.72
CA GLN A 79 4.79 -7.49 19.17
C GLN A 79 6.09 -6.76 19.53
N SER A 80 7.07 -6.76 18.64
CA SER A 80 8.38 -6.12 18.84
C SER A 80 8.53 -4.78 18.12
N ASP A 81 7.41 -4.13 17.75
CA ASP A 81 7.35 -2.80 17.12
C ASP A 81 8.01 -2.69 15.72
N HIS A 82 8.15 -3.82 15.01
CA HIS A 82 8.62 -3.85 13.61
C HIS A 82 7.44 -3.79 12.63
N ALA A 83 6.68 -2.69 12.69
CA ALA A 83 5.41 -2.54 11.95
C ALA A 83 5.53 -2.77 10.43
N ARG A 84 6.63 -2.33 9.80
CA ARG A 84 6.87 -2.52 8.36
C ARG A 84 7.06 -4.00 8.01
N ASP A 85 7.84 -4.74 8.79
CA ASP A 85 8.06 -6.16 8.55
C ASP A 85 6.81 -6.99 8.84
N ALA A 86 6.02 -6.57 9.86
CA ALA A 86 4.72 -7.15 10.12
C ALA A 86 3.77 -6.96 8.92
N LEU A 87 3.74 -5.74 8.34
CA LEU A 87 2.95 -5.44 7.15
C LEU A 87 3.38 -6.32 5.97
N GLU A 88 4.68 -6.44 5.70
CA GLU A 88 5.18 -7.27 4.59
C GLU A 88 4.76 -8.74 4.74
N ALA A 89 4.90 -9.30 5.94
CA ALA A 89 4.53 -10.67 6.22
C ALA A 89 3.01 -10.90 6.11
N TYR A 90 2.18 -10.02 6.69
CA TYR A 90 0.72 -10.10 6.55
C TYR A 90 0.26 -9.88 5.11
N TYR A 91 0.87 -8.95 4.38
CA TYR A 91 0.59 -8.70 2.98
C TYR A 91 0.87 -9.97 2.15
N TRP A 92 2.02 -10.63 2.37
CA TRP A 92 2.35 -11.88 1.69
C TRP A 92 1.32 -12.97 1.99
N LEU A 93 0.92 -13.13 3.25
CA LEU A 93 -0.10 -14.11 3.67
C LEU A 93 -1.45 -13.90 2.97
N VAL A 94 -1.89 -12.65 2.85
CA VAL A 94 -3.17 -12.32 2.21
C VAL A 94 -3.11 -12.49 0.69
N THR A 95 -2.03 -12.03 0.07
CA THR A 95 -1.93 -11.96 -1.40
C THR A 95 -1.50 -13.26 -2.05
N HIS A 96 -0.56 -13.99 -1.43
CA HIS A 96 0.03 -15.22 -1.98
C HIS A 96 -0.56 -16.47 -1.34
N ALA A 97 -0.75 -16.48 -0.02
CA ALA A 97 -1.29 -17.63 0.69
C ALA A 97 -2.83 -17.59 0.86
N HIS A 98 -3.48 -16.55 0.34
CA HIS A 98 -4.94 -16.35 0.40
C HIS A 98 -5.52 -16.47 1.82
N ARG A 99 -4.76 -16.05 2.83
CA ARG A 99 -5.19 -16.02 4.23
C ARG A 99 -5.93 -14.72 4.53
N HIS A 100 -7.17 -14.65 4.05
CA HIS A 100 -8.02 -13.45 4.15
C HIS A 100 -8.38 -13.09 5.60
N GLU A 101 -8.20 -13.99 6.57
CA GLU A 101 -8.33 -13.69 7.99
C GLU A 101 -7.36 -12.60 8.48
N TYR A 102 -6.20 -12.44 7.82
CA TYR A 102 -5.23 -11.39 8.15
C TYR A 102 -5.45 -10.09 7.37
N LEU A 103 -6.46 -10.01 6.50
CA LEU A 103 -6.70 -8.84 5.65
C LEU A 103 -6.90 -7.56 6.47
N GLY A 104 -7.66 -7.64 7.57
CA GLY A 104 -7.89 -6.50 8.46
C GLY A 104 -6.61 -6.01 9.13
N LYS A 105 -5.76 -6.93 9.59
CA LYS A 105 -4.45 -6.58 10.17
C LYS A 105 -3.53 -5.90 9.15
N ALA A 106 -3.44 -6.48 7.95
CA ALA A 106 -2.62 -5.94 6.87
C ALA A 106 -3.08 -4.52 6.47
N LEU A 107 -4.39 -4.30 6.38
CA LEU A 107 -4.96 -2.98 6.06
C LEU A 107 -4.68 -1.96 7.17
N GLY A 108 -4.96 -2.30 8.43
CA GLY A 108 -4.71 -1.40 9.54
C GLY A 108 -3.25 -0.98 9.65
N LEU A 109 -2.31 -1.91 9.39
CA LEU A 109 -0.89 -1.59 9.33
C LEU A 109 -0.53 -0.73 8.11
N ALA A 110 -1.08 -1.01 6.93
CA ALA A 110 -0.83 -0.21 5.73
C ALA A 110 -1.33 1.24 5.89
N GLU A 111 -2.52 1.41 6.47
CA GLU A 111 -3.10 2.73 6.78
C GLU A 111 -2.28 3.45 7.86
N GLY A 112 -1.89 2.76 8.93
CA GLY A 112 -1.06 3.34 10.00
C GLY A 112 0.33 3.74 9.54
N LEU A 113 0.89 3.05 8.55
CA LEU A 113 2.18 3.37 7.92
C LEU A 113 2.06 4.36 6.75
N ASP A 114 0.84 4.79 6.39
CA ASP A 114 0.52 5.59 5.20
C ASP A 114 1.19 5.03 3.93
N ASP A 115 1.07 3.71 3.72
CA ASP A 115 1.59 3.01 2.54
C ASP A 115 0.47 2.71 1.52
N PRO A 116 0.16 3.66 0.62
CA PRO A 116 -0.84 3.47 -0.43
C PRO A 116 -0.50 2.30 -1.36
N THR A 117 0.79 1.96 -1.54
CA THR A 117 1.22 0.92 -2.47
C THR A 117 0.79 -0.47 -2.00
N ARG A 118 0.73 -0.69 -0.69
CA ARG A 118 0.24 -1.92 -0.07
C ARG A 118 -1.25 -1.87 0.27
N ALA A 119 -1.78 -0.69 0.63
CA ALA A 119 -3.20 -0.53 0.91
C ALA A 119 -4.07 -0.83 -0.33
N ILE A 120 -3.74 -0.27 -1.49
CA ILE A 120 -4.56 -0.41 -2.72
C ILE A 120 -4.86 -1.87 -3.09
N PRO A 121 -3.88 -2.79 -3.20
CA PRO A 121 -4.15 -4.19 -3.48
C PRO A 121 -5.05 -4.85 -2.43
N LEU A 122 -4.82 -4.58 -1.14
CA LEU A 122 -5.60 -5.15 -0.04
C LEU A 122 -7.05 -4.65 -0.07
N MET A 123 -7.27 -3.35 -0.28
CA MET A 123 -8.60 -2.76 -0.43
C MET A 123 -9.36 -3.35 -1.61
N ARG A 124 -8.67 -3.62 -2.73
CA ARG A 124 -9.27 -4.31 -3.88
C ARG A 124 -9.72 -5.73 -3.52
N ILE A 125 -8.99 -6.45 -2.68
CA ILE A 125 -9.42 -7.75 -2.17
C ILE A 125 -10.70 -7.61 -1.36
N GLN A 126 -10.77 -6.61 -0.47
CA GLN A 126 -11.94 -6.34 0.36
C GLN A 126 -13.17 -5.96 -0.47
N LEU A 127 -12.99 -5.13 -1.50
CA LEU A 127 -14.04 -4.74 -2.45
C LEU A 127 -14.59 -5.93 -3.24
N ARG A 128 -13.82 -7.02 -3.47
CA ARG A 128 -14.39 -8.23 -4.10
C ARG A 128 -15.47 -8.87 -3.22
N ALA A 129 -15.32 -8.82 -1.90
CA ALA A 129 -16.32 -9.31 -0.97
C ALA A 129 -17.48 -8.31 -0.79
N ARG A 130 -17.20 -7.01 -0.88
CA ARG A 130 -18.18 -5.93 -0.71
C ARG A 130 -18.11 -4.94 -1.89
N PRO A 131 -18.57 -5.32 -3.09
CA PRO A 131 -18.35 -4.55 -4.32
C PRO A 131 -19.09 -3.21 -4.37
N TYR A 132 -20.01 -2.98 -3.44
CA TYR A 132 -20.91 -1.83 -3.43
C TYR A 132 -20.76 -0.95 -2.18
N ASP A 133 -19.75 -1.22 -1.35
CA ASP A 133 -19.47 -0.43 -0.17
C ASP A 133 -18.81 0.89 -0.59
N GLU A 134 -19.59 1.97 -0.57
CA GLU A 134 -19.16 3.30 -1.00
C GLU A 134 -17.97 3.81 -0.17
N ARG A 135 -17.89 3.46 1.13
CA ARG A 135 -16.77 3.86 1.99
C ARG A 135 -15.46 3.22 1.53
N LEU A 136 -15.49 1.94 1.17
CA LEU A 136 -14.31 1.24 0.64
C LEU A 136 -13.88 1.82 -0.71
N TRP A 137 -14.84 2.21 -1.55
CA TRP A 137 -14.54 2.87 -2.81
C TRP A 137 -13.89 4.24 -2.63
N SER A 138 -14.47 5.12 -1.80
CA SER A 138 -13.88 6.44 -1.53
C SER A 138 -12.50 6.31 -0.90
N GLY A 139 -12.29 5.34 0.00
CA GLY A 139 -10.96 5.03 0.55
C GLY A 139 -9.96 4.61 -0.53
N LEU A 140 -10.33 3.65 -1.40
CA LEU A 140 -9.46 3.19 -2.50
C LEU A 140 -9.09 4.34 -3.45
N ILE A 141 -10.05 5.20 -3.78
CA ILE A 141 -9.82 6.38 -4.61
C ILE A 141 -8.86 7.33 -3.90
N GLY A 142 -9.08 7.61 -2.61
CA GLY A 142 -8.18 8.43 -1.80
C GLY A 142 -6.72 7.93 -1.83
N GLU A 143 -6.49 6.63 -1.64
CA GLU A 143 -5.15 6.04 -1.72
C GLU A 143 -4.51 6.17 -3.11
N LEU A 144 -5.29 6.01 -4.19
CA LEU A 144 -4.81 6.24 -5.55
C LEU A 144 -4.43 7.71 -5.80
N LEU A 145 -5.18 8.64 -5.20
CA LEU A 145 -4.91 10.06 -5.32
C LEU A 145 -3.67 10.50 -4.54
N LYS A 146 -3.35 9.87 -3.39
CA LYS A 146 -2.08 10.08 -2.70
C LYS A 146 -0.87 9.75 -3.60
N LEU A 147 -1.00 8.73 -4.44
CA LEU A 147 0.01 8.36 -5.46
C LEU A 147 0.00 9.26 -6.70
N GLY A 148 -0.97 10.19 -6.81
CA GLY A 148 -1.17 11.01 -8.01
C GLY A 148 -1.73 10.25 -9.21
N ASP A 149 -2.26 9.04 -9.01
CA ASP A 149 -2.73 8.16 -10.10
C ASP A 149 -4.21 8.42 -10.45
N TYR A 150 -4.51 9.67 -10.81
CA TYR A 150 -5.85 10.14 -11.18
C TYR A 150 -6.45 9.33 -12.34
N ALA A 151 -5.63 9.00 -13.33
CA ALA A 151 -6.07 8.27 -14.51
C ALA A 151 -6.59 6.88 -14.15
N ARG A 152 -5.87 6.16 -13.27
CA ARG A 152 -6.27 4.83 -12.81
C ARG A 152 -7.52 4.88 -11.92
N ALA A 153 -7.63 5.87 -11.04
CA ALA A 153 -8.82 6.08 -10.22
C ALA A 153 -10.08 6.27 -11.10
N LEU A 154 -9.99 7.12 -12.12
CA LEU A 154 -11.08 7.36 -13.05
C LEU A 154 -11.42 6.11 -13.87
N GLN A 155 -10.43 5.38 -14.38
CA GLN A 155 -10.64 4.13 -15.10
C GLN A 155 -11.37 3.09 -14.24
N LEU A 156 -10.99 2.96 -12.97
CA LEU A 156 -11.64 2.03 -12.03
C LEU A 156 -13.10 2.40 -11.79
N LEU A 157 -13.38 3.69 -11.52
CA LEU A 157 -14.74 4.19 -11.34
C LEU A 157 -15.62 3.99 -12.58
N GLN A 158 -15.11 4.33 -13.77
CA GLN A 158 -15.83 4.12 -15.03
C GLN A 158 -16.14 2.63 -15.28
N ALA A 159 -15.18 1.75 -14.99
CA ALA A 159 -15.39 0.31 -15.13
C ALA A 159 -16.44 -0.21 -14.14
N ALA A 160 -16.45 0.29 -12.91
CA ALA A 160 -17.46 -0.06 -11.91
C ALA A 160 -18.85 0.44 -12.30
N ASP A 161 -18.94 1.70 -12.75
CA ASP A 161 -20.19 2.34 -13.19
C ASP A 161 -20.80 1.64 -14.41
N ARG A 162 -19.98 1.24 -15.40
CA ARG A 162 -20.46 0.47 -16.56
C ARG A 162 -21.06 -0.88 -16.16
N LYS A 163 -20.52 -1.53 -15.13
CA LYS A 163 -21.03 -2.81 -14.64
C LYS A 163 -22.30 -2.62 -13.84
N HIS A 164 -22.30 -1.64 -12.94
CA HIS A 164 -23.40 -1.35 -12.03
C HIS A 164 -23.54 0.16 -11.87
N PRO A 165 -24.34 0.81 -12.74
CA PRO A 165 -24.51 2.25 -12.70
C PRO A 165 -25.06 2.70 -11.36
N ARG A 166 -24.37 3.63 -10.71
CA ARG A 166 -24.80 4.21 -9.42
C ARG A 166 -24.47 5.68 -9.35
N ARG A 167 -25.34 6.44 -8.69
CA ARG A 167 -25.15 7.88 -8.46
C ARG A 167 -23.79 8.17 -7.81
N PHE A 168 -23.36 7.33 -6.87
CA PHE A 168 -22.06 7.43 -6.21
C PHE A 168 -20.90 7.44 -7.22
N PHE A 169 -20.83 6.47 -8.14
CA PHE A 169 -19.74 6.39 -9.11
C PHE A 169 -19.73 7.57 -10.09
N LEU A 170 -20.90 8.04 -10.51
CA LEU A 170 -21.01 9.23 -11.36
C LEU A 170 -20.54 10.49 -10.64
N TRP A 171 -20.90 10.65 -9.37
CA TRP A 171 -20.48 11.79 -8.56
C TRP A 171 -18.96 11.78 -8.33
N GLU A 172 -18.37 10.65 -7.94
CA GLU A 172 -16.91 10.52 -7.76
C GLU A 172 -16.15 10.80 -9.07
N GLN A 173 -16.66 10.34 -10.21
CA GLN A 173 -16.08 10.68 -11.51
C GLN A 173 -16.09 12.19 -11.76
N ALA A 174 -17.22 12.87 -11.50
CA ALA A 174 -17.35 14.31 -11.68
C ALA A 174 -16.39 15.09 -10.77
N VAL A 175 -16.22 14.66 -9.51
CA VAL A 175 -15.27 15.23 -8.56
C VAL A 175 -13.84 15.11 -9.09
N LEU A 176 -13.44 13.92 -9.56
CA LEU A 176 -12.11 13.70 -10.13
C LEU A 176 -11.87 14.51 -11.41
N TYR A 177 -12.88 14.67 -12.27
CA TYR A 177 -12.76 15.54 -13.44
C TYR A 177 -12.52 16.99 -13.04
N HIS A 178 -13.24 17.50 -12.04
CA HIS A 178 -13.04 18.86 -11.56
C HIS A 178 -11.62 19.05 -10.99
N GLN A 179 -11.14 18.11 -10.16
CA GLN A 179 -9.82 18.18 -9.53
C GLN A 179 -8.68 18.04 -10.55
N SER A 180 -8.80 17.12 -11.51
CA SER A 180 -7.79 16.92 -12.55
C SER A 180 -7.71 18.09 -13.51
N TRP A 181 -8.79 18.83 -13.73
CA TRP A 181 -8.77 20.02 -14.59
C TRP A 181 -8.13 21.23 -13.92
N ALA A 182 -8.15 21.28 -12.58
CA ALA A 182 -7.37 22.24 -11.80
C ALA A 182 -5.87 21.90 -11.77
N ASN A 183 -5.45 20.72 -12.25
CA ASN A 183 -4.09 20.22 -12.16
C ASN A 183 -3.50 19.87 -13.56
N PRO A 184 -2.64 20.71 -14.16
CA PRO A 184 -2.22 20.58 -15.57
C PRO A 184 -1.58 19.22 -15.93
N SER A 185 -0.83 18.62 -15.00
CA SER A 185 -0.18 17.31 -15.19
C SER A 185 -1.18 16.15 -15.31
N ALA A 186 -2.25 16.17 -14.51
CA ALA A 186 -3.32 15.17 -14.54
C ALA A 186 -4.15 15.26 -15.84
N SER A 187 -4.38 16.49 -16.33
CA SER A 187 -5.09 16.73 -17.59
C SER A 187 -4.38 16.14 -18.82
N CYS A 188 -3.04 16.24 -18.88
CA CYS A 188 -2.24 15.63 -19.95
C CYS A 188 -2.15 14.10 -19.86
N ALA A 189 -2.22 13.52 -18.66
CA ALA A 189 -2.30 12.06 -18.50
C ALA A 189 -3.65 11.52 -18.97
N HIS A 190 -4.74 12.24 -18.66
CA HIS A 190 -6.09 11.89 -19.11
C HIS A 190 -6.24 11.96 -20.64
N SER A 191 -5.72 13.00 -21.30
CA SER A 191 -5.77 13.11 -22.77
C SER A 191 -5.03 11.96 -23.46
N LYS A 192 -3.88 11.52 -22.92
CA LYS A 192 -3.14 10.34 -23.41
C LYS A 192 -3.92 9.05 -23.19
N ALA A 193 -4.51 8.85 -22.01
CA ALA A 193 -5.27 7.64 -21.67
C ALA A 193 -6.55 7.51 -22.51
N THR A 194 -7.28 8.62 -22.71
CA THR A 194 -8.47 8.66 -23.57
C THR A 194 -8.12 8.41 -25.03
N ALA A 195 -7.04 9.00 -25.54
CA ALA A 195 -6.54 8.74 -26.89
C ALA A 195 -6.14 7.27 -27.11
N ALA A 196 -5.60 6.58 -26.09
CA ALA A 196 -5.26 5.17 -26.17
C ALA A 196 -6.51 4.25 -26.21
N VAL A 197 -7.58 4.64 -25.52
CA VAL A 197 -8.85 3.89 -25.49
C VAL A 197 -9.72 4.15 -26.73
N THR A 198 -9.62 5.35 -27.31
CA THR A 198 -10.34 5.71 -28.56
C THR A 198 -9.56 5.41 -29.83
N ALA A 199 -8.30 4.99 -29.74
CA ALA A 199 -7.54 4.55 -30.91
C ALA A 199 -8.23 3.33 -31.55
N PRO A 200 -8.79 3.45 -32.78
CA PRO A 200 -9.35 2.30 -33.45
C PRO A 200 -8.24 1.26 -33.66
N SER A 201 -8.57 -0.01 -33.45
CA SER A 201 -7.61 -1.11 -33.59
C SER A 201 -6.90 -1.00 -34.94
N ARG A 202 -5.56 -1.00 -34.95
CA ARG A 202 -4.77 -0.97 -36.20
C ARG A 202 -5.06 -2.14 -37.15
N ARG A 203 -5.83 -3.14 -36.71
CA ARG A 203 -6.16 -4.35 -37.50
C ARG A 203 -7.36 -4.16 -38.44
N SER A 204 -8.20 -3.14 -38.24
CA SER A 204 -9.39 -2.93 -39.07
C SER A 204 -9.17 -2.09 -40.33
N CYS A 205 -7.99 -1.49 -40.53
CA CYS A 205 -7.74 -0.59 -41.68
C CYS A 205 -7.04 -1.23 -42.90
N CYS A 206 -6.71 -2.53 -42.88
CA CYS A 206 -5.92 -3.14 -43.98
C CYS A 206 -6.72 -3.90 -45.05
N ARG A 207 -8.07 -3.87 -45.07
CA ARG A 207 -8.84 -4.72 -46.02
C ARG A 207 -9.60 -4.02 -47.16
N SER A 208 -9.51 -2.70 -47.33
CA SER A 208 -10.17 -2.08 -48.50
C SER A 208 -9.50 -0.78 -48.96
N ARG A 209 -8.50 -0.93 -49.84
CA ARG A 209 -7.95 0.01 -50.85
C ARG A 209 -7.45 1.40 -50.38
N PRO A 210 -6.46 1.99 -51.08
CA PRO A 210 -5.64 3.06 -50.53
C PRO A 210 -6.28 4.43 -50.77
N CYS A 211 -6.79 5.06 -49.71
CA CYS A 211 -7.06 6.49 -49.73
C CYS A 211 -5.83 7.25 -49.20
N SER A 212 -5.43 8.29 -49.94
CA SER A 212 -4.27 9.16 -49.72
C SER A 212 -4.19 9.87 -48.36
N ILE A 213 -5.13 9.62 -47.46
CA ILE A 213 -5.21 10.18 -46.11
C ILE A 213 -4.20 9.52 -45.16
N CYS A 214 -3.76 8.28 -45.44
CA CYS A 214 -2.81 7.57 -44.56
C CYS A 214 -1.38 8.14 -44.57
N ALA A 215 -0.99 8.94 -45.57
CA ALA A 215 0.36 9.52 -45.62
C ALA A 215 0.54 10.73 -44.70
N ALA A 216 -0.53 11.42 -44.30
CA ALA A 216 -0.45 12.62 -43.47
C ALA A 216 -0.30 12.31 -41.95
N ILE A 217 -0.67 11.11 -41.50
CA ILE A 217 -0.66 10.74 -40.08
C ILE A 217 0.74 10.31 -39.60
N ILE A 218 1.63 9.90 -40.53
CA ILE A 218 2.97 9.38 -40.18
C ILE A 218 3.96 10.51 -39.83
N LYS A 219 3.61 11.78 -40.11
CA LYS A 219 4.47 12.95 -39.87
C LYS A 219 3.86 14.02 -38.96
N ALA A 220 2.85 13.70 -38.17
CA ALA A 220 2.34 14.63 -37.17
C ALA A 220 3.29 14.68 -35.97
N PRO A 221 3.90 15.84 -35.62
CA PRO A 221 4.59 15.98 -34.35
C PRO A 221 3.59 15.74 -33.21
N THR A 222 4.05 15.04 -32.18
CA THR A 222 3.35 14.86 -30.90
C THR A 222 2.55 16.11 -30.53
N PRO A 223 1.25 16.01 -30.20
CA PRO A 223 0.50 17.18 -29.79
C PRO A 223 1.07 17.65 -28.46
N ALA A 224 1.82 18.76 -28.50
CA ALA A 224 2.05 19.57 -27.32
C ALA A 224 0.66 19.89 -26.74
N CYS A 225 0.46 19.63 -25.44
CA CYS A 225 -0.78 19.93 -24.72
C CYS A 225 -1.08 21.44 -24.86
N ARG A 226 -1.85 21.82 -25.88
CA ARG A 226 -2.39 23.16 -26.02
C ARG A 226 -3.69 23.18 -25.24
N MET A 227 -3.73 23.93 -24.14
CA MET A 227 -4.93 24.09 -23.32
C MET A 227 -6.10 24.57 -24.20
N PRO A 228 -7.32 24.02 -24.03
CA PRO A 228 -8.51 24.64 -24.60
C PRO A 228 -8.76 25.98 -23.89
N ALA A 229 -9.10 27.01 -24.67
CA ALA A 229 -9.35 28.35 -24.17
C ALA A 229 -10.48 28.33 -23.11
N PRO A 230 -10.38 29.13 -22.03
CA PRO A 230 -11.44 29.22 -21.04
C PRO A 230 -12.74 29.68 -21.69
N TRP A 231 -13.85 29.04 -21.31
CA TRP A 231 -15.20 29.32 -21.82
C TRP A 231 -15.50 30.83 -21.76
N PRO A 232 -16.14 31.41 -22.80
CA PRO A 232 -16.46 32.83 -22.79
C PRO A 232 -17.44 33.14 -21.66
N ARG A 233 -17.03 33.99 -20.72
CA ARG A 233 -17.92 34.55 -19.70
C ARG A 233 -19.07 35.25 -20.43
N ARG A 234 -20.32 34.83 -20.16
CA ARG A 234 -21.51 35.56 -20.61
C ARG A 234 -21.39 36.99 -20.07
N ARG A 235 -21.23 37.97 -20.97
CA ARG A 235 -21.36 39.38 -20.62
C ARG A 235 -22.83 39.63 -20.32
N THR A 236 -23.18 39.83 -19.06
CA THR A 236 -24.43 40.47 -18.69
C THR A 236 -24.43 41.90 -19.23
N PRO A 237 -25.42 42.33 -20.02
CA PRO A 237 -25.54 43.73 -20.38
C PRO A 237 -26.04 44.51 -19.16
N LEU A 238 -25.14 45.31 -18.57
CA LEU A 238 -25.54 46.47 -17.78
C LEU A 238 -26.15 47.48 -18.75
N THR A 239 -27.48 47.52 -18.80
CA THR A 239 -28.20 48.60 -19.48
C THR A 239 -28.80 49.47 -18.39
N GLY A 240 -28.05 50.49 -17.98
CA GLY A 240 -28.60 51.70 -17.39
C GLY A 240 -28.59 52.78 -18.45
N ALA A 241 -29.77 53.33 -18.78
CA ALA A 241 -29.98 54.67 -19.31
C ALA A 241 -31.48 54.90 -19.58
N ARG A 242 -32.20 55.43 -18.60
CA ARG A 242 -32.74 56.80 -18.57
C ARG A 242 -33.58 57.00 -17.32
#